data_AF-X6D416-F1
#
_entry.id   AF-X6D416-F1
#
_cell.length_a   1.000
_cell.length_b   1.000
_cell.length_c   1.000
_cell.angle_alpha   90.00
_cell.angle_beta   90.00
_cell.angle_gamma   90.00
#
_symmetry.space_group_name_H-M   'P 1'
#
loop_
_entity.id
_entity.type
_entity.pdbx_description
1 polymer ?
#
loop_
_entity_poly.entity_id
_entity_poly.type
_entity_poly.pdbx_seq_one_letter_code
_entity_poly.pdbx_strand_id
1 'polypeptide(L)'
;MIETVHSVLSEYAPLVDLVAARMPDDADPPRDIVFIVRTGALFPVYRTFSLLEQLKGRVTVPTVLFYPGDLDGAAGLRFMGVLAAEHNYRPKIF
;
A
#
# COMPACT_ATOMS: atom_id res chain seq x y z
N MET A 1 -2.72 22.65 2.19
CA MET A 1 -3.89 21.76 2.37
C MET A 1 -3.52 20.29 2.21
N ILE A 2 -2.87 19.87 1.12
CA ILE A 2 -2.37 18.48 0.94
C ILE A 2 -1.37 18.08 2.04
N GLU A 3 -0.45 18.98 2.42
CA GLU A 3 0.52 18.74 3.50
C GLU A 3 -0.14 18.51 4.86
N THR A 4 -1.24 19.20 5.14
CA THR A 4 -1.99 19.05 6.40
C THR A 4 -2.64 17.68 6.50
N VAL A 5 -3.22 17.17 5.41
CA VAL A 5 -3.82 15.82 5.40
C VAL A 5 -2.74 14.74 5.44
N HIS A 6 -1.59 14.98 4.77
CA HIS A 6 -0.44 14.07 4.84
C HIS A 6 0.11 13.97 6.27
N SER A 7 0.29 15.10 6.96
CA SER A 7 0.72 15.16 8.35
C SER A 7 -0.29 14.48 9.28
N VAL A 8 -1.60 14.73 9.12
CA VAL A 8 -2.64 14.06 9.91
C VAL A 8 -2.66 12.53 9.71
N LEU A 9 -2.54 12.04 8.46
CA LEU A 9 -2.45 10.59 8.18
C LEU A 9 -1.14 9.95 8.64
N SER A 10 -0.13 10.76 8.94
CA SER A 10 1.17 10.31 9.46
C SER A 10 1.27 10.44 10.99
N GLU A 11 0.57 11.42 11.59
CA GLU A 11 0.69 11.80 13.01
C GLU A 11 -0.53 11.42 13.88
N TYR A 12 -1.76 11.47 13.37
CA TYR A 12 -2.99 11.31 14.18
C TYR A 12 -3.59 9.90 14.16
N ALA A 13 -3.41 9.15 13.06
CA ALA A 13 -3.62 7.71 12.99
C ALA A 13 -2.85 7.22 11.76
N PRO A 14 -1.67 6.61 11.94
CA PRO A 14 -0.89 6.09 10.83
C PRO A 14 -1.80 5.25 9.93
N LEU A 15 -1.90 5.57 8.65
CA LEU A 15 -2.76 4.86 7.70
C LEU A 15 -2.57 3.33 7.79
N VAL A 16 -1.35 2.89 8.09
CA VAL A 16 -1.01 1.49 8.34
C VAL A 16 -1.78 0.88 9.50
N ASP A 17 -2.03 1.60 10.60
CA ASP A 17 -2.80 1.12 11.74
C ASP A 17 -4.28 0.94 11.37
N LEU A 18 -4.83 1.86 10.57
CA LEU A 18 -6.20 1.77 10.07
C LEU A 18 -6.39 0.57 9.13
N VAL A 19 -5.39 0.28 8.29
CA VAL A 19 -5.40 -0.90 7.42
C VAL A 19 -5.24 -2.18 8.25
N ALA A 20 -4.33 -2.20 9.22
CA ALA A 20 -4.10 -3.35 10.09
C ALA A 20 -5.34 -3.68 10.94
N ALA A 21 -6.02 -2.67 11.48
CA ALA A 21 -7.25 -2.85 12.25
C ALA A 21 -8.44 -3.39 11.43
N ARG A 22 -8.32 -3.42 10.09
CA ARG A 22 -9.33 -4.00 9.21
C ARG A 22 -9.07 -5.46 8.88
N MET A 23 -7.91 -5.98 9.26
CA MET A 23 -7.59 -7.40 9.13
C MET A 23 -8.46 -8.21 10.09
N PRO A 24 -8.91 -9.42 9.72
CA PRO A 24 -9.60 -10.30 10.66
C PRO A 24 -8.66 -10.72 11.79
N ASP A 25 -9.12 -10.65 13.04
CA ASP A 25 -8.33 -11.06 14.21
C ASP A 25 -8.05 -12.58 14.24
N ASP A 26 -8.88 -13.36 13.55
CA ASP A 26 -8.87 -14.81 13.48
C ASP A 26 -8.37 -15.36 12.12
N ALA A 27 -7.72 -14.52 11.31
CA ALA A 27 -7.21 -14.94 10.01
C ALA A 27 -6.19 -16.08 10.13
N ASP A 28 -6.34 -17.11 9.29
CA ASP A 28 -5.51 -18.31 9.24
C ASP A 28 -4.47 -18.21 8.11
N PRO A 29 -3.19 -17.90 8.39
CA PRO A 29 -2.16 -17.66 7.36
C PRO A 29 -2.03 -18.72 6.24
N PRO A 30 -2.16 -20.04 6.50
CA PRO A 30 -2.15 -21.05 5.43
C PRO A 30 -3.42 -21.11 4.57
N ARG A 31 -4.52 -20.46 4.95
CA ARG A 31 -5.82 -20.58 4.27
C ARG A 31 -6.36 -19.25 3.75
N ASP A 32 -5.95 -18.15 4.36
CA ASP A 32 -6.50 -16.84 4.09
C ASP A 32 -5.53 -15.96 3.29
N ILE A 33 -6.13 -15.06 2.50
CA ILE A 33 -5.43 -14.04 1.73
C ILE A 33 -6.16 -12.72 1.85
N VAL A 34 -5.41 -11.64 1.99
CA VAL A 34 -5.97 -10.29 2.03
C VAL A 34 -5.73 -9.54 0.73
N PHE A 35 -6.79 -8.92 0.20
CA PHE A 35 -6.73 -8.04 -0.96
C PHE A 35 -6.87 -6.57 -0.55
N ILE A 36 -5.84 -5.76 -0.81
CA ILE A 36 -5.87 -4.32 -0.61
C ILE A 36 -6.15 -3.65 -1.95
N VAL A 37 -7.38 -3.16 -2.12
CA VAL A 37 -7.89 -2.52 -3.35
C VAL A 37 -8.06 -1.01 -3.17
N ARG A 38 -8.30 -0.29 -4.29
CA ARG A 38 -8.55 1.16 -4.33
C ARG A 38 -7.46 2.02 -3.66
N THR A 39 -6.22 1.56 -3.66
CA THR A 39 -5.06 2.29 -3.11
C THR A 39 -4.80 3.63 -3.82
N GLY A 40 -5.30 3.82 -5.04
CA GLY A 40 -5.27 5.10 -5.75
C GLY A 40 -6.04 6.22 -5.05
N ALA A 41 -7.02 5.90 -4.20
CA ALA A 41 -7.77 6.89 -3.42
C ALA A 41 -6.89 7.63 -2.39
N LEU A 42 -5.69 7.11 -2.12
CA LEU A 42 -4.73 7.70 -1.21
C LEU A 42 -3.93 8.86 -1.85
N PHE A 43 -3.88 8.94 -3.17
CA PHE A 43 -3.18 10.01 -3.89
C PHE A 43 -3.96 11.35 -3.86
N PRO A 44 -3.29 12.51 -3.83
CA PRO A 44 -1.84 12.74 -3.74
C PRO A 44 -1.31 12.74 -2.29
N VAL A 45 -2.19 12.49 -1.33
CA VAL A 45 -1.92 12.70 0.08
C VAL A 45 -0.95 11.66 0.64
N TYR A 46 -0.97 10.45 0.11
CA TYR A 46 -0.17 9.35 0.64
C TYR A 46 0.34 8.46 -0.49
N ARG A 47 1.65 8.15 -0.48
CA ARG A 47 2.26 7.28 -1.49
C ARG A 47 1.98 5.82 -1.17
N THR A 48 1.45 5.07 -2.13
CA THR A 48 1.16 3.63 -1.96
C THR A 48 2.38 2.82 -1.54
N PHE A 49 3.58 3.21 -1.98
CA PHE A 49 4.83 2.56 -1.57
C PHE A 49 5.09 2.66 -0.06
N SER A 50 4.83 3.83 0.55
CA SER A 50 5.01 4.03 1.99
C SER A 50 4.11 3.10 2.81
N LEU A 51 2.89 2.82 2.32
CA LEU A 51 1.95 1.91 2.98
C LEU A 51 2.51 0.48 2.95
N LEU A 52 3.06 0.06 1.82
CA LEU A 52 3.61 -1.28 1.65
C LEU A 52 4.81 -1.53 2.58
N GLU A 53 5.73 -0.57 2.66
CA GLU A 53 6.88 -0.65 3.59
C GLU A 53 6.41 -0.69 5.05
N GLN A 54 5.37 0.07 5.41
CA GLN A 54 4.83 0.10 6.77
C GLN A 54 4.03 -1.17 7.13
N LEU A 55 3.35 -1.79 6.18
CA LEU A 55 2.61 -3.05 6.38
C LEU A 55 3.54 -4.25 6.61
N LYS A 56 4.79 -4.16 6.16
CA LYS A 56 5.79 -5.21 6.36
C LYS A 56 5.98 -5.48 7.86
N GLY A 57 5.79 -6.74 8.25
CA GLY A 57 5.89 -7.17 9.65
C GLY A 57 4.66 -6.85 10.51
N ARG A 58 3.61 -6.26 9.94
CA ARG A 58 2.33 -5.99 10.63
C ARG A 58 1.17 -6.86 10.14
N VAL A 59 1.30 -7.45 8.95
CA VAL A 59 0.31 -8.38 8.41
C VAL A 59 0.82 -9.81 8.56
N THR A 60 -0.01 -10.67 9.13
CA THR A 60 0.32 -12.07 9.47
C THR A 60 -0.09 -13.06 8.39
N VAL A 61 -0.88 -12.62 7.41
CA VAL A 61 -1.40 -13.43 6.29
C VAL A 61 -0.87 -12.93 4.95
N PRO A 62 -0.74 -13.80 3.94
CA PRO A 62 -0.42 -13.40 2.57
C PRO A 62 -1.32 -12.26 2.11
N THR A 63 -0.73 -11.22 1.53
CA THR A 63 -1.45 -9.99 1.21
C THR A 63 -1.11 -9.50 -0.18
N VAL A 64 -2.11 -9.27 -1.02
CA VAL A 64 -1.94 -8.73 -2.37
C VAL A 64 -2.45 -7.29 -2.41
N LEU A 65 -1.56 -6.35 -2.71
CA LEU A 65 -1.88 -4.96 -2.92
C LEU A 65 -2.06 -4.68 -4.41
N PHE A 66 -3.24 -4.16 -4.79
CA PHE A 66 -3.52 -3.71 -6.15
C PHE A 66 -2.94 -2.31 -6.33
N TYR A 67 -1.80 -2.24 -7.01
CA TYR A 67 -1.13 -0.97 -7.30
C TYR A 67 -1.92 -0.20 -8.38
N PRO A 68 -2.19 1.11 -8.19
CA PRO A 68 -3.04 1.87 -9.08
C PRO A 68 -2.17 2.47 -10.20
N GLY A 69 -1.70 1.63 -11.12
CA GLY A 69 -0.75 2.05 -12.12
C GLY A 69 -0.47 0.99 -13.18
N ASP A 70 0.39 1.36 -14.12
CA ASP A 70 0.75 0.53 -15.25
C ASP A 70 2.15 -0.05 -15.10
N LEU A 71 2.34 -1.26 -15.62
CA LEU A 71 3.67 -1.83 -15.83
C LEU A 71 4.40 -1.03 -16.91
N ASP A 72 5.67 -0.73 -16.64
CA ASP A 72 6.59 -0.13 -17.59
C ASP A 72 7.80 -1.06 -17.79
N GLY A 73 7.87 -1.67 -18.97
CA GLY A 73 8.85 -2.71 -19.25
C GLY A 73 8.69 -3.95 -18.35
N ALA A 74 9.82 -4.51 -17.91
CA ALA A 74 9.84 -5.78 -17.17
C ALA A 74 9.53 -5.66 -15.66
N ALA A 75 9.74 -4.48 -15.07
CA ALA A 75 9.62 -4.29 -13.61
C ALA A 75 9.33 -2.84 -13.17
N GLY A 76 9.25 -1.88 -14.11
CA GLY A 76 8.89 -0.51 -13.77
C GLY A 76 7.41 -0.42 -13.44
N LEU A 77 7.05 0.46 -12.51
CA LEU A 77 5.65 0.82 -12.25
C LEU A 77 5.46 2.33 -12.42
N ARG A 78 4.49 2.72 -13.26
CA ARG A 78 4.00 4.10 -13.38
C ARG A 78 2.79 4.30 -12.49
N PHE A 79 2.86 5.27 -11.59
CA PHE A 79 1.75 5.57 -10.70
C PHE A 79 0.69 6.42 -11.41
N MET A 80 -0.49 5.85 -11.68
CA MET A 80 -1.66 6.52 -12.28
C MET A 80 -1.39 7.39 -13.53
N GLY A 81 -0.28 7.18 -14.24
CA GLY A 81 0.17 8.06 -15.33
C GLY A 81 0.60 9.47 -14.88
N VAL A 82 0.67 9.73 -13.57
CA VAL A 82 1.04 11.03 -12.99
C VAL A 82 2.52 11.11 -12.65
N LEU A 83 3.13 9.98 -12.25
CA LEU A 83 4.55 9.90 -11.95
C LEU A 83 5.30 9.10 -13.03
N ALA A 84 6.55 9.47 -13.28
CA ALA A 84 7.46 8.68 -14.11
C ALA A 84 7.65 7.26 -13.52
N ALA A 85 7.99 6.30 -14.38
CA ALA A 85 8.13 4.92 -13.97
C ALA A 85 9.28 4.73 -12.98
N GLU A 86 8.97 4.09 -11.85
CA GLU A 86 9.98 3.74 -10.86
C GLU A 86 10.47 2.30 -11.10
N HIS A 87 11.74 2.18 -11.50
CA HIS A 87 12.36 0.90 -11.89
C HIS A 87 12.91 0.09 -10.70
N ASN A 88 12.95 0.70 -9.52
CA ASN A 88 13.36 0.06 -8.26
C ASN A 88 12.17 -0.51 -7.48
N TYR A 89 11.00 -0.65 -8.12
CA TYR A 89 9.84 -1.27 -7.50
C TYR A 89 10.06 -2.79 -7.36
N ARG A 90 10.83 -3.20 -6.33
CA ARG A 90 11.07 -4.61 -5.97
C ARG A 90 10.52 -4.98 -4.59
N PRO A 91 9.27 -4.64 -4.22
CA PRO A 91 8.66 -5.31 -3.09
C PRO A 91 8.35 -6.75 -3.48
N LYS A 92 9.06 -7.71 -2.88
CA LYS A 92 8.61 -9.11 -2.91
C LYS A 92 7.44 -9.20 -1.94
N ILE A 93 6.25 -9.27 -2.51
CA ILE A 93 5.00 -9.52 -1.82
C ILE A 93 4.82 -11.05 -1.82
N PHE A 94 4.86 -11.66 -0.65
CA PHE A 94 4.59 -13.09 -0.45
C PHE A 94 3.22 -13.24 0.22
#